data_AF-A0A2G9YH48-F1
#
_entry.id   AF-A0A2G9YH48-F1
#
_cell.length_a   1.000
_cell.length_b   1.000
_cell.length_c   1.000
_cell.angle_alpha   90.00
_cell.angle_beta   90.00
_cell.angle_gamma   90.00
#
_symmetry.space_group_name_H-M   'P 1'
#
loop_
_entity.id
_entity.type
_entity.pdbx_description
1 polymer ?
#
loop_
_entity_poly.entity_id
_entity_poly.type
_entity_poly.pdbx_seq_one_letter_code
_entity_poly.pdbx_strand_id
1 'polypeptide(L)'
;EETIKSATPLSGKHYFSLTSLTPSSYKVIASKIGYSLERSFGEDEITIPEIPHPLVIEGKLTSISLSIDHQSSFDVITLSLWGSELFKDSFSDQSKISEISGLLAAAGEVTLVKIETEYQSSGYLISETITPANIISWDEISFSAEKPESTQILYQVFYLEGEAWQLISNQDLPGNQVGFEVSPISLKNLSVLNYPELRIKANFSTQDLTVTPTLFDWQASWKTSEPTIIPGASFNLKGEKIIGLDSQEQEVFKYSQGLISNASGSSVISDLEWDNYHFSTDPGASLNLIATDPEVQPISLAPGTNLPISLYMKAETSLLLTIEDNLTLEPIFAARAKLSNSELGYDAILSTNESGQAYFIPLTTATYNLEIQAPGYLTTTTQVFVSGDQIEIIRLEQIE
;
A
#
# COMPACT_ATOMS: atom_id res chain seq x y z
N GLU A 1 -16.46 44.75 -0.77
CA GLU A 1 -15.68 45.43 0.28
C GLU A 1 -14.90 46.58 -0.36
N GLU A 2 -14.91 47.76 0.26
CA GLU A 2 -14.20 48.93 -0.25
C GLU A 2 -12.89 49.11 0.52
N THR A 3 -11.78 49.32 -0.19
CA THR A 3 -10.49 49.61 0.45
C THR A 3 -10.49 51.05 0.96
N ILE A 4 -10.52 51.23 2.27
CA ILE A 4 -10.48 52.56 2.89
C ILE A 4 -9.08 53.18 2.75
N LYS A 5 -8.03 52.42 3.10
CA LYS A 5 -6.62 52.78 2.98
C LYS A 5 -5.76 51.54 2.75
N SER A 6 -4.62 51.71 2.10
CA SER A 6 -3.60 50.67 1.93
C SER A 6 -2.19 51.27 2.01
N ALA A 7 -1.21 50.43 2.34
CA ALA A 7 0.19 50.81 2.38
C ALA A 7 1.10 49.59 2.14
N THR A 8 2.31 49.82 1.63
CA THR A 8 3.35 48.79 1.46
C THR A 8 4.59 49.22 2.23
N PRO A 9 4.61 49.05 3.57
CA PRO A 9 5.69 49.56 4.40
C PRO A 9 6.99 48.79 4.20
N LEU A 10 8.10 49.50 4.02
CA LEU A 10 9.44 48.90 3.87
C LEU A 10 9.94 48.23 5.17
N SER A 11 9.51 48.73 6.33
CA SER A 11 9.93 48.23 7.65
C SER A 11 8.88 47.33 8.33
N GLY A 12 7.87 46.87 7.58
CA GLY A 12 6.76 46.08 8.13
C GLY A 12 5.81 46.84 9.06
N LYS A 13 5.93 48.18 9.15
CA LYS A 13 5.09 49.03 10.01
C LYS A 13 4.57 50.24 9.25
N HIS A 14 3.30 50.58 9.43
CA HIS A 14 2.67 51.77 8.85
C HIS A 14 1.66 52.37 9.82
N TYR A 15 1.47 53.69 9.75
CA TYR A 15 0.46 54.41 10.52
C TYR A 15 -0.68 54.87 9.61
N PHE A 16 -1.88 54.35 9.84
CA PHE A 16 -3.07 54.85 9.19
C PHE A 16 -3.74 55.91 10.07
N SER A 17 -3.86 57.14 9.56
CA SER A 17 -4.74 58.15 10.15
C SER A 17 -6.16 57.92 9.65
N LEU A 18 -7.10 57.57 10.52
CA LEU A 18 -8.50 57.33 10.16
C LEU A 18 -9.33 58.54 10.64
N THR A 19 -10.06 59.18 9.73
CA THR A 19 -11.00 60.27 10.04
C THR A 19 -12.41 59.73 9.93
N SER A 20 -13.18 59.78 11.00
CA SER A 20 -14.63 59.53 11.00
C SER A 20 -15.07 58.10 10.63
N LEU A 21 -14.36 57.07 11.09
CA LEU A 21 -14.85 55.70 11.01
C LEU A 21 -15.59 55.30 12.29
N THR A 22 -16.71 54.59 12.12
CA THR A 22 -17.35 53.88 13.23
C THR A 22 -16.36 52.83 13.76
N PRO A 23 -16.06 52.81 15.08
CA PRO A 23 -15.16 51.81 15.65
C PRO A 23 -15.66 50.38 15.34
N SER A 24 -14.72 49.45 15.15
CA SER A 24 -15.00 48.02 14.87
C SER A 24 -15.79 47.74 13.58
N SER A 25 -15.90 48.69 12.65
CA SER A 25 -16.57 48.51 11.34
C SER A 25 -15.62 48.18 10.18
N TYR A 26 -14.33 48.01 10.45
CA TYR A 26 -13.30 47.82 9.45
C TYR A 26 -12.38 46.68 9.83
N LYS A 27 -12.01 45.90 8.81
CA LYS A 27 -11.01 44.84 8.93
C LYS A 27 -9.65 45.32 8.45
N VAL A 28 -8.61 44.79 9.08
CA VAL A 28 -7.22 44.95 8.64
C VAL A 28 -6.79 43.66 7.96
N ILE A 29 -6.17 43.78 6.79
CA ILE A 29 -5.64 42.66 6.02
C ILE A 29 -4.16 42.93 5.76
N ALA A 30 -3.32 41.92 5.98
CA ALA A 30 -1.95 41.87 5.51
C ALA A 30 -1.82 40.79 4.43
N SER A 31 -1.27 41.17 3.28
CA SER A 31 -0.99 40.23 2.18
C SER A 31 0.19 40.71 1.36
N LYS A 32 0.86 39.76 0.71
CA LYS A 32 1.95 39.99 -0.25
C LYS A 32 1.96 38.83 -1.23
N ILE A 33 2.23 39.10 -2.51
CA ILE A 33 2.31 38.04 -3.52
C ILE A 33 3.37 37.00 -3.11
N GLY A 34 2.99 35.73 -3.09
CA GLY A 34 3.83 34.61 -2.67
C GLY A 34 3.91 34.40 -1.15
N TYR A 35 3.10 35.12 -0.37
CA TYR A 35 2.97 35.00 1.08
C TYR A 35 1.53 34.63 1.44
N SER A 36 1.33 34.09 2.63
CA SER A 36 0.00 33.86 3.18
C SER A 36 -0.75 35.17 3.43
N LEU A 37 -2.03 35.05 3.77
CA LEU A 37 -2.91 36.16 4.10
C LEU A 37 -3.27 36.10 5.58
N GLU A 38 -3.19 37.25 6.24
CA GLU A 38 -3.66 37.39 7.62
C GLU A 38 -4.64 38.56 7.74
N ARG A 39 -5.68 38.39 8.55
CA ARG A 39 -6.70 39.44 8.76
C ARG A 39 -7.34 39.42 10.12
N SER A 40 -7.91 40.55 10.50
CA SER A 40 -8.83 40.63 11.63
C SER A 40 -10.24 40.14 11.27
N PHE A 41 -10.97 39.60 12.23
CA PHE A 41 -12.35 39.12 12.09
C PHE A 41 -13.32 39.88 13.00
N GLY A 42 -14.57 39.99 12.57
CA GLY A 42 -15.68 40.53 13.36
C GLY A 42 -16.42 39.43 14.12
N GLU A 43 -17.18 39.82 15.15
CA GLU A 43 -18.01 38.90 15.95
C GLU A 43 -19.14 38.24 15.15
N ASP A 44 -19.49 38.83 14.00
CA ASP A 44 -20.43 38.29 13.01
C ASP A 44 -19.84 37.15 12.18
N GLU A 45 -18.51 37.09 12.04
CA GLU A 45 -17.80 36.01 11.35
C GLU A 45 -17.38 34.90 12.34
N ILE A 46 -16.80 35.31 13.48
CA ILE A 46 -16.26 34.42 14.52
C ILE A 46 -16.69 34.96 15.87
N THR A 47 -17.38 34.15 16.68
CA THR A 47 -18.01 34.65 17.93
C THR A 47 -17.00 35.29 18.89
N ILE A 48 -15.80 34.71 19.01
CA ILE A 48 -14.70 35.25 19.80
C ILE A 48 -13.43 35.24 18.94
N PRO A 49 -13.19 36.28 18.11
CA PRO A 49 -12.02 36.32 17.24
C PRO A 49 -10.69 36.35 18.02
N GLU A 50 -9.68 35.61 17.55
CA GLU A 50 -8.32 35.73 18.10
C GLU A 50 -7.70 37.09 17.72
N ILE A 51 -7.97 37.54 16.49
CA ILE A 51 -7.59 38.85 15.99
C ILE A 51 -8.86 39.65 15.69
N PRO A 52 -9.48 40.31 16.70
CA PRO A 52 -10.68 41.10 16.47
C PRO A 52 -10.39 42.36 15.66
N HIS A 53 -11.43 42.91 15.01
CA HIS A 53 -11.35 44.24 14.42
C HIS A 53 -10.84 45.26 15.45
N PRO A 54 -9.78 46.03 15.14
CA PRO A 54 -9.17 46.90 16.13
C PRO A 54 -10.09 48.07 16.46
N LEU A 55 -10.25 48.38 17.75
CA LEU A 55 -11.02 49.55 18.20
C LEU A 55 -10.16 50.81 18.11
N VAL A 56 -10.40 51.68 17.12
CA VAL A 56 -9.71 52.98 17.00
C VAL A 56 -10.55 54.07 17.65
N ILE A 57 -9.94 54.79 18.59
CA ILE A 57 -10.56 55.89 19.34
C ILE A 57 -9.78 57.17 19.03
N GLU A 58 -10.50 58.29 18.91
CA GLU A 58 -9.89 59.60 18.67
C GLU A 58 -8.79 59.92 19.69
N GLY A 59 -7.66 60.42 19.18
CA GLY A 59 -6.51 60.79 20.00
C GLY A 59 -5.71 59.63 20.60
N LYS A 60 -6.05 58.36 20.30
CA LYS A 60 -5.30 57.18 20.76
C LYS A 60 -4.71 56.38 19.60
N LEU A 61 -3.54 55.79 19.85
CA LEU A 61 -2.92 54.83 18.95
C LEU A 61 -3.39 53.42 19.31
N THR A 62 -4.07 52.76 18.38
CA THR A 62 -4.39 51.32 18.47
C THR A 62 -3.41 50.55 17.59
N SER A 63 -2.72 49.56 18.15
CA SER A 63 -1.77 48.73 17.42
C SER A 63 -2.37 47.35 17.16
N ILE A 64 -2.13 46.82 15.96
CA ILE A 64 -2.49 45.46 15.55
C ILE A 64 -1.28 44.87 14.82
N SER A 65 -0.99 43.59 15.04
CA SER A 65 0.09 42.87 14.36
C SER A 65 -0.51 41.70 13.59
N LEU A 66 -0.13 41.58 12.31
CA LEU A 66 -0.56 40.50 11.42
C LEU A 66 0.70 39.88 10.82
N SER A 67 0.85 38.57 10.94
CA SER A 67 2.02 37.84 10.45
C SER A 67 1.67 37.16 9.13
N ILE A 68 2.52 37.33 8.13
CA ILE A 68 2.46 36.62 6.84
C ILE A 68 3.87 36.16 6.47
N ASP A 69 3.97 35.02 5.81
CA ASP A 69 5.23 34.44 5.33
C ASP A 69 4.96 33.62 4.06
N HIS A 70 6.02 33.13 3.41
CA HIS A 70 5.91 32.29 2.23
C HIS A 70 5.03 31.06 2.47
N GLN A 71 4.14 30.78 1.51
CA GLN A 71 3.31 29.59 1.54
C GLN A 71 4.14 28.34 1.26
N SER A 72 3.70 27.23 1.81
CA SER A 72 4.37 25.92 1.78
C SER A 72 3.41 24.83 1.27
N SER A 73 3.95 23.63 1.10
CA SER A 73 3.18 22.47 0.65
C SER A 73 3.61 21.16 1.32
N PHE A 74 2.69 20.20 1.34
CA PHE A 74 2.99 18.78 1.59
C PHE A 74 2.85 17.97 0.32
N ASP A 75 3.82 17.09 0.07
CA ASP A 75 3.73 16.02 -0.92
C ASP A 75 3.47 14.70 -0.17
N VAL A 76 2.21 14.30 -0.10
CA VAL A 76 1.78 13.14 0.68
C VAL A 76 1.80 11.88 -0.18
N ILE A 77 2.24 10.77 0.39
CA ILE A 77 2.02 9.41 -0.12
C ILE A 77 1.35 8.54 0.95
N THR A 78 0.34 7.77 0.56
CA THR A 78 -0.42 6.88 1.45
C THR A 78 -0.01 5.43 1.22
N LEU A 79 0.40 4.76 2.29
CA LEU A 79 1.13 3.50 2.27
C LEU A 79 0.53 2.50 3.27
N SER A 80 0.59 1.21 2.96
CA SER A 80 0.36 0.13 3.92
C SER A 80 1.56 -0.06 4.83
N LEU A 81 1.46 -1.00 5.77
CA LEU A 81 2.59 -1.40 6.64
C LEU A 81 3.43 -2.55 6.06
N TRP A 82 3.03 -3.12 4.92
CA TRP A 82 3.62 -4.34 4.37
C TRP A 82 3.36 -4.49 2.87
N GLY A 83 4.19 -5.27 2.21
CA GLY A 83 4.07 -5.66 0.81
C GLY A 83 4.23 -7.17 0.64
N SER A 84 4.25 -7.64 -0.59
CA SER A 84 4.46 -9.06 -0.87
C SER A 84 5.42 -9.24 -2.02
N GLU A 85 6.24 -10.28 -1.91
CA GLU A 85 7.11 -10.76 -2.97
C GLU A 85 6.94 -12.26 -3.16
N LEU A 86 7.48 -12.75 -4.28
CA LEU A 86 7.28 -14.10 -4.77
C LEU A 86 8.60 -14.63 -5.35
N PHE A 87 8.92 -15.88 -5.01
CA PHE A 87 9.77 -16.72 -5.84
C PHE A 87 8.85 -17.55 -6.75
N LYS A 88 9.16 -17.66 -8.03
CA LYS A 88 8.34 -18.39 -9.00
C LYS A 88 9.20 -19.05 -10.05
N ASP A 89 8.80 -20.23 -10.51
CA ASP A 89 9.44 -20.93 -11.62
C ASP A 89 8.37 -21.58 -12.50
N SER A 90 8.35 -21.23 -13.78
CA SER A 90 7.52 -21.84 -14.81
C SER A 90 8.23 -22.98 -15.52
N PHE A 91 9.50 -23.27 -15.20
CA PHE A 91 10.32 -24.30 -15.86
C PHE A 91 10.47 -24.09 -17.38
N SER A 92 10.41 -22.83 -17.82
CA SER A 92 10.80 -22.43 -19.18
C SER A 92 12.29 -22.66 -19.43
N ASP A 93 13.11 -22.57 -18.38
CA ASP A 93 14.52 -22.96 -18.33
C ASP A 93 14.89 -23.57 -16.96
N GLN A 94 16.19 -23.83 -16.74
CA GLN A 94 16.71 -24.42 -15.50
C GLN A 94 17.43 -23.42 -14.59
N SER A 95 17.31 -22.11 -14.84
CA SER A 95 18.05 -21.07 -14.12
C SER A 95 17.67 -20.98 -12.64
N LYS A 96 16.50 -21.48 -12.26
CA LYS A 96 15.95 -21.49 -10.90
C LYS A 96 15.95 -22.88 -10.26
N ILE A 97 16.73 -23.81 -10.82
CA ILE A 97 16.90 -25.18 -10.32
C ILE A 97 18.36 -25.37 -9.89
N SER A 98 18.59 -25.66 -8.60
CA SER A 98 19.94 -25.88 -8.08
C SER A 98 20.42 -27.32 -8.27
N GLU A 99 19.50 -28.28 -8.30
CA GLU A 99 19.79 -29.69 -8.51
C GLU A 99 18.63 -30.38 -9.22
N ILE A 100 18.94 -31.23 -10.19
CA ILE A 100 17.97 -32.03 -10.92
C ILE A 100 18.55 -33.42 -11.22
N SER A 101 17.76 -34.47 -11.01
CA SER A 101 18.17 -35.84 -11.26
C SER A 101 16.99 -36.67 -11.75
N GLY A 102 17.15 -37.37 -12.87
CA GLY A 102 16.12 -38.24 -13.44
C GLY A 102 14.92 -37.51 -14.03
N LEU A 103 14.98 -36.18 -14.13
CA LEU A 103 13.92 -35.32 -14.69
C LEU A 103 14.43 -34.52 -15.89
N LEU A 104 13.50 -34.13 -16.74
CA LEU A 104 13.68 -33.14 -17.81
C LEU A 104 12.82 -31.93 -17.47
N ALA A 105 13.46 -30.79 -17.20
CA ALA A 105 12.81 -29.49 -17.02
C ALA A 105 13.10 -28.63 -18.26
N ALA A 106 12.07 -28.39 -19.08
CA ALA A 106 12.15 -27.58 -20.28
C ALA A 106 10.76 -27.18 -20.79
N ALA A 107 10.68 -26.06 -21.51
CA ALA A 107 9.48 -25.65 -22.26
C ALA A 107 8.21 -25.50 -21.42
N GLY A 108 8.33 -25.17 -20.13
CA GLY A 108 7.17 -24.93 -19.27
C GLY A 108 6.75 -26.14 -18.41
N GLU A 109 7.52 -27.23 -18.46
CA GLU A 109 7.12 -28.50 -17.85
C GLU A 109 8.33 -29.23 -17.25
N VAL A 110 8.07 -29.99 -16.18
CA VAL A 110 9.01 -30.99 -15.66
C VAL A 110 8.39 -32.38 -15.68
N THR A 111 9.09 -33.32 -16.30
CA THR A 111 8.69 -34.74 -16.41
C THR A 111 9.84 -35.67 -16.06
N LEU A 112 9.56 -36.95 -15.82
CA LEU A 112 10.59 -37.98 -15.71
C LEU A 112 11.32 -38.12 -17.06
N VAL A 113 12.64 -38.31 -17.02
CA VAL A 113 13.42 -38.56 -18.25
C VAL A 113 12.92 -39.85 -18.90
N LYS A 114 12.68 -39.79 -20.21
CA LYS A 114 12.36 -40.96 -21.03
C LYS A 114 13.62 -41.52 -21.68
N ILE A 115 13.89 -42.80 -21.47
CA ILE A 115 14.99 -43.53 -22.11
C ILE A 115 14.38 -44.56 -23.06
N GLU A 116 14.69 -44.44 -24.35
CA GLU A 116 14.08 -45.22 -25.43
C GLU A 116 12.54 -45.09 -25.42
N THR A 117 11.82 -46.03 -24.80
CA THR A 117 10.36 -46.08 -24.75
C THR A 117 9.78 -45.94 -23.34
N GLU A 118 10.61 -45.96 -22.30
CA GLU A 118 10.19 -46.01 -20.89
C GLU A 118 10.66 -44.78 -20.11
N TYR A 119 9.80 -44.24 -19.24
CA TYR A 119 10.18 -43.22 -18.27
C TYR A 119 11.02 -43.84 -17.15
N GLN A 120 11.93 -43.06 -16.57
CA GLN A 120 12.56 -43.45 -15.31
C GLN A 120 11.50 -43.60 -14.22
N SER A 121 11.69 -44.54 -13.29
CA SER A 121 10.73 -44.80 -12.22
C SER A 121 10.68 -43.70 -11.15
N SER A 122 11.72 -42.86 -11.06
CA SER A 122 11.79 -41.75 -10.10
C SER A 122 12.78 -40.68 -10.53
N GLY A 123 12.58 -39.48 -9.98
CA GLY A 123 13.48 -38.34 -10.15
C GLY A 123 13.18 -37.28 -9.10
N TYR A 124 14.02 -36.26 -9.01
CA TYR A 124 13.75 -35.09 -8.17
C TYR A 124 14.38 -33.84 -8.74
N LEU A 125 13.86 -32.70 -8.33
CA LEU A 125 14.50 -31.40 -8.51
C LEU A 125 14.43 -30.58 -7.23
N ILE A 126 15.38 -29.66 -7.07
CA ILE A 126 15.48 -28.73 -5.95
C ILE A 126 15.56 -27.32 -6.52
N SER A 127 14.77 -26.39 -5.98
CA SER A 127 14.81 -24.98 -6.34
C SER A 127 16.19 -24.38 -6.07
N GLU A 128 16.48 -23.27 -6.73
CA GLU A 128 17.46 -22.31 -6.21
C GLU A 128 17.08 -21.84 -4.80
N THR A 129 18.06 -21.28 -4.10
CA THR A 129 17.83 -20.76 -2.75
C THR A 129 16.86 -19.57 -2.79
N ILE A 130 15.80 -19.65 -2.00
CA ILE A 130 14.84 -18.57 -1.80
C ILE A 130 15.32 -17.76 -0.59
N THR A 131 15.83 -16.56 -0.85
CA THR A 131 16.38 -15.63 0.15
C THR A 131 15.62 -14.31 0.11
N PRO A 132 14.46 -14.20 0.79
CA PRO A 132 13.67 -12.99 0.86
C PRO A 132 14.43 -11.77 1.40
N ALA A 133 14.27 -10.62 0.75
CA ALA A 133 14.66 -9.34 1.33
C ALA A 133 13.54 -8.81 2.24
N ASN A 134 13.91 -8.19 3.37
CA ASN A 134 12.98 -7.45 4.24
C ASN A 134 11.73 -8.26 4.67
N ILE A 135 11.86 -9.58 4.83
CA ILE A 135 10.73 -10.46 5.16
C ILE A 135 10.17 -10.20 6.56
N ILE A 136 8.85 -10.15 6.64
CA ILE A 136 8.08 -10.12 7.89
C ILE A 136 7.54 -11.51 8.22
N SER A 137 7.00 -12.21 7.22
CA SER A 137 6.41 -13.55 7.40
C SER A 137 6.33 -14.31 6.09
N TRP A 138 6.60 -15.62 6.13
CA TRP A 138 6.24 -16.52 5.04
C TRP A 138 4.73 -16.62 4.89
N ASP A 139 4.26 -16.90 3.68
CA ASP A 139 2.83 -17.02 3.37
C ASP A 139 2.49 -18.46 2.93
N GLU A 140 2.81 -18.84 1.69
CA GLU A 140 2.57 -20.20 1.21
C GLU A 140 3.50 -20.63 0.07
N ILE A 141 3.50 -21.94 -0.21
CA ILE A 141 4.02 -22.49 -1.47
C ILE A 141 2.83 -23.01 -2.29
N SER A 142 2.73 -22.59 -3.54
CA SER A 142 1.76 -23.11 -4.49
C SER A 142 2.47 -23.82 -5.65
N PHE A 143 1.77 -24.76 -6.27
CA PHE A 143 2.25 -25.48 -7.45
C PHE A 143 1.07 -26.02 -8.25
N SER A 144 1.28 -26.19 -9.56
CA SER A 144 0.32 -26.86 -10.44
C SER A 144 0.96 -28.06 -11.14
N ALA A 145 0.24 -29.16 -11.17
CA ALA A 145 0.76 -30.43 -11.67
C ALA A 145 -0.35 -31.35 -12.19
N GLU A 146 -0.04 -32.15 -13.19
CA GLU A 146 -0.85 -33.28 -13.65
C GLU A 146 -0.23 -34.58 -13.13
N LYS A 147 -1.06 -35.40 -12.48
CA LYS A 147 -0.65 -36.69 -11.88
C LYS A 147 -1.54 -37.80 -12.43
N PRO A 148 -1.18 -38.42 -13.57
CA PRO A 148 -1.88 -39.61 -14.08
C PRO A 148 -1.89 -40.76 -13.07
N GLU A 149 -2.76 -41.75 -13.26
CA GLU A 149 -2.78 -42.95 -12.41
C GLU A 149 -1.38 -43.59 -12.32
N SER A 150 -1.05 -44.13 -11.14
CA SER A 150 0.26 -44.73 -10.85
C SER A 150 1.46 -43.77 -10.82
N THR A 151 1.23 -42.45 -10.85
CA THR A 151 2.28 -41.42 -10.70
C THR A 151 2.10 -40.60 -9.42
N GLN A 152 3.19 -39.97 -8.95
CA GLN A 152 3.17 -39.12 -7.76
C GLN A 152 4.21 -38.00 -7.86
N ILE A 153 3.88 -36.82 -7.31
CA ILE A 153 4.85 -35.77 -6.96
C ILE A 153 4.66 -35.42 -5.47
N LEU A 154 5.74 -35.48 -4.70
CA LEU A 154 5.80 -35.11 -3.30
C LEU A 154 6.73 -33.92 -3.08
N TYR A 155 6.19 -32.85 -2.50
CA TYR A 155 6.93 -31.61 -2.24
C TYR A 155 7.43 -31.55 -0.80
N GLN A 156 8.65 -31.09 -0.62
CA GLN A 156 9.31 -30.96 0.67
C GLN A 156 10.03 -29.62 0.76
N VAL A 157 10.04 -29.03 1.95
CA VAL A 157 10.66 -27.73 2.22
C VAL A 157 11.89 -27.92 3.10
N PHE A 158 13.00 -27.38 2.63
CA PHE A 158 14.30 -27.43 3.29
C PHE A 158 14.70 -26.04 3.76
N TYR A 159 15.51 -26.00 4.82
CA TYR A 159 16.15 -24.79 5.33
C TYR A 159 17.65 -25.02 5.47
N LEU A 160 18.41 -23.94 5.46
CA LEU A 160 19.86 -24.00 5.62
C LEU A 160 20.22 -24.04 7.12
N GLU A 161 20.89 -25.10 7.55
CA GLU A 161 21.47 -25.23 8.89
C GLU A 161 22.99 -25.37 8.79
N GLY A 162 23.72 -24.34 9.20
CA GLY A 162 25.17 -24.26 8.99
C GLY A 162 25.49 -24.17 7.50
N GLU A 163 26.07 -25.25 6.95
CA GLU A 163 26.39 -25.37 5.52
C GLU A 163 25.54 -26.42 4.79
N ALA A 164 24.57 -27.04 5.48
CA ALA A 164 23.80 -28.15 4.96
C ALA A 164 22.31 -27.83 4.88
N TRP A 165 21.67 -28.25 3.79
CA TRP A 165 20.22 -28.19 3.64
C TRP A 165 19.57 -29.33 4.44
N GLN A 166 18.74 -28.97 5.40
CA GLN A 166 18.00 -29.90 6.25
C GLN A 166 16.50 -29.77 6.01
N LEU A 167 15.77 -30.86 6.21
CA LEU A 167 14.31 -30.85 6.07
C LEU A 167 13.68 -30.13 7.28
N ILE A 168 12.74 -29.22 7.04
CA ILE A 168 11.99 -28.59 8.14
C ILE A 168 11.20 -29.66 8.91
N SER A 169 11.25 -29.59 10.23
CA SER A 169 10.63 -30.58 11.12
C SER A 169 9.10 -30.59 10.99
N ASN A 170 8.46 -31.73 11.25
CA ASN A 170 6.99 -31.82 11.32
C ASN A 170 6.39 -31.04 12.51
N GLN A 171 7.20 -30.58 13.47
CA GLN A 171 6.70 -29.71 14.54
C GLN A 171 6.36 -28.32 14.00
N ASP A 172 7.18 -27.83 13.07
CA ASP A 172 7.06 -26.48 12.50
C ASP A 172 6.29 -26.49 11.17
N LEU A 173 6.42 -27.57 10.38
CA LEU A 173 5.71 -27.78 9.11
C LEU A 173 5.11 -29.20 9.04
N PRO A 174 3.93 -29.44 9.64
CA PRO A 174 3.31 -30.76 9.69
C PRO A 174 3.10 -31.37 8.29
N GLY A 175 3.65 -32.57 8.08
CA GLY A 175 3.54 -33.32 6.81
C GLY A 175 4.82 -33.31 5.97
N ASN A 176 5.74 -32.39 6.24
CA ASN A 176 6.96 -32.19 5.44
C ASN A 176 7.88 -33.44 5.38
N GLN A 177 7.92 -34.25 6.44
CA GLN A 177 8.72 -35.49 6.44
C GLN A 177 8.27 -36.52 5.39
N VAL A 178 6.96 -36.62 5.17
CA VAL A 178 6.38 -37.49 4.14
C VAL A 178 6.39 -36.79 2.77
N GLY A 179 6.20 -35.47 2.79
CA GLY A 179 6.02 -34.64 1.61
C GLY A 179 4.55 -34.32 1.37
N PHE A 180 4.30 -33.17 0.76
CA PHE A 180 2.97 -32.67 0.43
C PHE A 180 2.58 -33.10 -0.97
N GLU A 181 1.28 -33.37 -1.19
CA GLU A 181 0.73 -33.68 -2.51
C GLU A 181 -0.25 -32.62 -3.02
N VAL A 182 -0.68 -31.72 -2.14
CA VAL A 182 -1.77 -30.76 -2.34
C VAL A 182 -1.24 -29.35 -2.19
N SER A 183 -1.58 -28.51 -3.15
CA SER A 183 -1.33 -27.07 -3.16
C SER A 183 -2.56 -26.32 -2.60
N PRO A 184 -2.39 -25.21 -1.86
CA PRO A 184 -1.11 -24.67 -1.38
C PRO A 184 -0.62 -25.33 -0.07
N ILE A 185 0.68 -25.21 0.20
CA ILE A 185 1.30 -25.53 1.50
C ILE A 185 1.41 -24.22 2.29
N SER A 186 0.67 -24.09 3.39
CA SER A 186 0.77 -22.93 4.26
C SER A 186 2.12 -22.88 5.00
N LEU A 187 2.82 -21.75 4.88
CA LEU A 187 4.08 -21.46 5.57
C LEU A 187 3.94 -20.44 6.70
N LYS A 188 2.71 -19.96 6.97
CA LYS A 188 2.42 -18.86 7.93
C LYS A 188 2.93 -19.08 9.34
N ASN A 189 3.14 -20.33 9.75
CA ASN A 189 3.64 -20.69 11.07
C ASN A 189 5.17 -20.78 11.15
N LEU A 190 5.88 -20.66 10.02
CA LEU A 190 7.34 -20.70 10.00
C LEU A 190 7.93 -19.40 10.50
N SER A 191 8.79 -19.50 11.51
CA SER A 191 9.55 -18.37 12.02
C SER A 191 10.63 -17.95 11.02
N VAL A 192 10.57 -16.69 10.56
CA VAL A 192 11.58 -16.11 9.67
C VAL A 192 12.98 -16.03 10.32
N LEU A 193 13.06 -16.08 11.66
CA LEU A 193 14.34 -16.12 12.38
C LEU A 193 15.00 -17.50 12.33
N ASN A 194 14.19 -18.57 12.33
CA ASN A 194 14.70 -19.94 12.27
C ASN A 194 14.88 -20.40 10.83
N TYR A 195 14.06 -19.87 9.91
CA TYR A 195 13.98 -20.25 8.51
C TYR A 195 14.09 -19.00 7.62
N PRO A 196 15.24 -18.31 7.61
CA PRO A 196 15.44 -17.10 6.80
C PRO A 196 15.55 -17.42 5.30
N GLU A 197 15.95 -18.64 4.95
CA GLU A 197 16.16 -19.09 3.58
C GLU A 197 15.60 -20.49 3.39
N LEU A 198 14.92 -20.70 2.25
CA LEU A 198 14.23 -21.96 1.95
C LEU A 198 14.68 -22.54 0.61
N ARG A 199 14.50 -23.86 0.48
CA ARG A 199 14.48 -24.56 -0.82
C ARG A 199 13.28 -25.48 -0.89
N ILE A 200 12.73 -25.62 -2.09
CA ILE A 200 11.64 -26.54 -2.38
C ILE A 200 12.23 -27.73 -3.12
N LYS A 201 11.86 -28.95 -2.71
CA LYS A 201 12.21 -30.19 -3.40
C LYS A 201 10.95 -30.87 -3.88
N ALA A 202 10.88 -31.21 -5.16
CA ALA A 202 9.82 -32.04 -5.73
C ALA A 202 10.38 -33.42 -6.05
N ASN A 203 9.77 -34.47 -5.51
CA ASN A 203 10.14 -35.87 -5.75
C ASN A 203 9.08 -36.53 -6.64
N PHE A 204 9.48 -37.01 -7.80
CA PHE A 204 8.62 -37.64 -8.81
C PHE A 204 8.76 -39.15 -8.73
N SER A 205 7.67 -39.87 -8.94
CA SER A 205 7.71 -41.31 -9.14
C SER A 205 6.59 -41.81 -10.06
N THR A 206 6.84 -42.95 -10.70
CA THR A 206 5.83 -43.71 -11.46
C THR A 206 6.00 -45.21 -11.24
N GLN A 207 4.88 -45.93 -11.14
CA GLN A 207 4.84 -47.40 -11.15
C GLN A 207 4.50 -47.95 -12.55
N ASP A 208 4.10 -47.10 -13.49
CA ASP A 208 3.87 -47.42 -14.89
C ASP A 208 4.84 -46.60 -15.75
N LEU A 209 5.86 -47.25 -16.29
CA LEU A 209 6.93 -46.60 -17.04
C LEU A 209 6.47 -46.03 -18.39
N THR A 210 5.19 -46.18 -18.75
CA THR A 210 4.61 -45.56 -19.95
C THR A 210 4.01 -44.18 -19.71
N VAL A 211 3.86 -43.77 -18.44
CA VAL A 211 3.32 -42.48 -18.02
C VAL A 211 4.25 -41.76 -17.03
N THR A 212 4.19 -40.42 -17.02
CA THR A 212 4.96 -39.55 -16.12
C THR A 212 4.01 -38.55 -15.47
N PRO A 213 4.23 -38.17 -14.21
CA PRO A 213 3.62 -36.95 -13.71
C PRO A 213 4.32 -35.73 -14.34
N THR A 214 3.58 -34.62 -14.40
CA THR A 214 4.05 -33.35 -14.97
C THR A 214 3.88 -32.24 -13.94
N LEU A 215 4.93 -31.48 -13.68
CA LEU A 215 4.88 -30.24 -12.90
C LEU A 215 4.98 -29.06 -13.87
N PHE A 216 4.03 -28.12 -13.79
CA PHE A 216 4.01 -26.95 -14.68
C PHE A 216 4.63 -25.72 -14.02
N ASP A 217 4.47 -25.59 -12.70
CA ASP A 217 5.05 -24.47 -11.96
C ASP A 217 5.09 -24.70 -10.46
N TRP A 218 5.88 -23.86 -9.79
CA TRP A 218 5.75 -23.61 -8.35
C TRP A 218 6.01 -22.15 -7.99
N GLN A 219 5.50 -21.71 -6.85
CA GLN A 219 5.77 -20.41 -6.27
C GLN A 219 5.90 -20.50 -4.76
N ALA A 220 6.64 -19.57 -4.17
CA ALA A 220 6.66 -19.31 -2.74
C ALA A 220 6.40 -17.82 -2.50
N SER A 221 5.45 -17.49 -1.61
CA SER A 221 5.09 -16.12 -1.27
C SER A 221 5.49 -15.75 0.16
N TRP A 222 5.75 -14.46 0.39
CA TRP A 222 5.99 -13.90 1.71
C TRP A 222 5.59 -12.42 1.76
N LYS A 223 5.32 -11.95 2.99
CA LYS A 223 5.13 -10.53 3.28
C LYS A 223 6.47 -9.85 3.56
N THR A 224 6.64 -8.64 3.04
CA THR A 224 7.82 -7.80 3.24
C THR A 224 7.47 -6.54 4.03
N SER A 225 8.48 -5.89 4.62
CA SER A 225 8.33 -4.56 5.22
C SER A 225 8.34 -3.42 4.20
N GLU A 226 8.50 -3.72 2.92
CA GLU A 226 8.34 -2.73 1.86
C GLU A 226 6.86 -2.40 1.70
N PRO A 227 6.44 -1.15 1.90
CA PRO A 227 5.03 -0.80 1.93
C PRO A 227 4.41 -0.84 0.52
N THR A 228 3.12 -1.16 0.48
CA THR A 228 2.30 -1.08 -0.73
C THR A 228 1.56 0.26 -0.78
N ILE A 229 1.48 0.87 -1.96
CA ILE A 229 0.72 2.10 -2.17
C ILE A 229 -0.77 1.86 -1.93
N ILE A 230 -1.40 2.78 -1.21
CA ILE A 230 -2.84 2.80 -1.00
C ILE A 230 -3.46 3.91 -1.86
N PRO A 231 -4.14 3.60 -2.96
CA PRO A 231 -4.85 4.60 -3.75
C PRO A 231 -6.16 5.01 -3.07
N GLY A 232 -6.61 6.25 -3.28
CA GLY A 232 -7.94 6.69 -2.83
C GLY A 232 -8.12 6.76 -1.30
N ALA A 233 -7.03 6.86 -0.54
CA ALA A 233 -7.10 6.92 0.91
C ALA A 233 -7.59 8.29 1.38
N SER A 234 -8.67 8.29 2.18
CA SER A 234 -9.18 9.50 2.84
C SER A 234 -8.43 9.79 4.13
N PHE A 235 -8.07 11.05 4.34
CA PHE A 235 -7.42 11.54 5.57
C PHE A 235 -7.76 13.01 5.79
N ASN A 236 -7.50 13.52 6.99
CA ASN A 236 -7.70 14.90 7.38
C ASN A 236 -6.34 15.57 7.65
N LEU A 237 -6.25 16.85 7.33
CA LEU A 237 -5.13 17.71 7.70
C LEU A 237 -5.66 18.93 8.46
N LYS A 238 -5.09 19.22 9.62
CA LYS A 238 -5.49 20.33 10.49
C LYS A 238 -4.26 21.09 11.00
N GLY A 239 -4.24 22.41 10.87
CA GLY A 239 -3.22 23.27 11.49
C GLY A 239 -3.51 23.55 12.96
N GLU A 240 -2.52 24.02 13.71
CA GLU A 240 -2.69 24.46 15.11
C GLU A 240 -3.21 25.90 15.21
N LYS A 241 -3.00 26.74 14.19
CA LYS A 241 -3.55 28.10 14.18
C LYS A 241 -5.08 28.10 14.16
N ILE A 242 -5.67 28.97 14.97
CA ILE A 242 -7.11 29.24 15.00
C ILE A 242 -7.38 30.65 14.47
N ILE A 243 -8.64 30.93 14.13
CA ILE A 243 -9.13 32.31 13.86
C ILE A 243 -9.96 32.85 15.02
N GLY A 244 -10.27 32.01 16.01
CA GLY A 244 -10.98 32.36 17.23
C GLY A 244 -11.80 31.18 17.76
N LEU A 245 -12.82 31.49 18.57
CA LEU A 245 -13.76 30.52 19.13
C LEU A 245 -15.19 30.76 18.61
N ASP A 246 -15.97 29.70 18.56
CA ASP A 246 -17.40 29.75 18.25
C ASP A 246 -18.27 30.06 19.49
N SER A 247 -19.59 30.02 19.33
CA SER A 247 -20.55 30.31 20.42
C SER A 247 -20.59 29.28 21.54
N GLN A 248 -19.93 28.13 21.36
CA GLN A 248 -19.77 27.07 22.35
C GLN A 248 -18.36 27.08 22.96
N GLU A 249 -17.57 28.14 22.70
CA GLU A 249 -16.17 28.26 23.10
C GLU A 249 -15.27 27.16 22.49
N GLN A 250 -15.65 26.61 21.34
CA GLN A 250 -14.83 25.65 20.59
C GLN A 250 -13.94 26.35 19.58
N GLU A 251 -12.73 25.81 19.39
CA GLU A 251 -11.74 26.35 18.46
C GLU A 251 -12.22 26.31 17.00
N VAL A 252 -12.12 27.46 16.32
CA VAL A 252 -12.31 27.56 14.88
C VAL A 252 -10.93 27.59 14.23
N PHE A 253 -10.49 26.45 13.69
CA PHE A 253 -9.18 26.32 13.05
C PHE A 253 -9.06 27.14 11.77
N LYS A 254 -7.89 27.73 11.55
CA LYS A 254 -7.57 28.48 10.33
C LYS A 254 -7.43 27.55 9.12
N TYR A 255 -6.92 26.33 9.34
CA TYR A 255 -6.86 25.28 8.34
C TYR A 255 -7.35 23.94 8.91
N SER A 256 -8.37 23.37 8.27
CA SER A 256 -8.86 22.02 8.53
C SER A 256 -9.56 21.51 7.28
N GLN A 257 -9.04 20.44 6.67
CA GLN A 257 -9.60 19.88 5.43
C GLN A 257 -9.56 18.35 5.43
N GLY A 258 -10.61 17.75 4.88
CA GLY A 258 -10.61 16.35 4.47
C GLY A 258 -10.07 16.22 3.04
N LEU A 259 -9.22 15.23 2.82
CA LEU A 259 -8.44 15.01 1.60
C LEU A 259 -8.51 13.54 1.21
N ILE A 260 -8.27 13.26 -0.07
CA ILE A 260 -8.25 11.91 -0.63
C ILE A 260 -7.03 11.78 -1.54
N SER A 261 -6.24 10.71 -1.39
CA SER A 261 -5.11 10.45 -2.29
C SER A 261 -5.59 9.98 -3.67
N ASN A 262 -4.77 10.21 -4.70
CA ASN A 262 -5.10 9.83 -6.07
C ASN A 262 -4.85 8.33 -6.34
N ALA A 263 -4.94 7.89 -7.60
CA ALA A 263 -4.71 6.50 -8.01
C ALA A 263 -3.26 6.01 -7.80
N SER A 264 -2.29 6.91 -7.64
CA SER A 264 -0.91 6.60 -7.24
C SER A 264 -0.69 6.73 -5.72
N GLY A 265 -1.77 6.87 -4.94
CA GLY A 265 -1.71 7.09 -3.49
C GLY A 265 -1.06 8.41 -3.09
N SER A 266 -1.01 9.41 -3.98
CA SER A 266 -0.38 10.70 -3.71
C SER A 266 -1.41 11.82 -3.53
N SER A 267 -1.09 12.82 -2.72
CA SER A 267 -1.86 14.05 -2.58
C SER A 267 -0.91 15.24 -2.39
N VAL A 268 -1.06 16.27 -3.22
CA VAL A 268 -0.30 17.53 -3.10
C VAL A 268 -1.18 18.56 -2.44
N ILE A 269 -0.74 19.07 -1.29
CA ILE A 269 -1.47 20.05 -0.50
C ILE A 269 -0.69 21.35 -0.55
N SER A 270 -1.18 22.32 -1.31
CA SER A 270 -0.51 23.61 -1.54
C SER A 270 -1.13 24.73 -0.70
N ASP A 271 -0.53 25.91 -0.79
CA ASP A 271 -1.02 27.16 -0.20
C ASP A 271 -1.12 27.15 1.33
N LEU A 272 -0.33 26.29 1.99
CA LEU A 272 -0.28 26.16 3.45
C LEU A 272 0.54 27.28 4.09
N GLU A 273 0.16 27.69 5.29
CA GLU A 273 0.99 28.59 6.09
C GLU A 273 2.08 27.81 6.82
N TRP A 274 3.09 28.51 7.34
CA TRP A 274 3.95 27.91 8.34
C TRP A 274 3.12 27.64 9.59
N ASP A 275 3.12 26.39 10.04
CA ASP A 275 2.34 25.93 11.18
C ASP A 275 2.84 24.54 11.59
N ASN A 276 2.30 24.02 12.68
CA ASN A 276 2.33 22.60 12.97
C ASN A 276 1.03 21.97 12.49
N TYR A 277 1.15 20.90 11.70
CA TYR A 277 0.02 20.22 11.10
C TYR A 277 -0.19 18.82 11.66
N HIS A 278 -1.46 18.48 11.87
CA HIS A 278 -1.93 17.20 12.35
C HIS A 278 -2.61 16.44 11.22
N PHE A 279 -2.08 15.27 10.87
CA PHE A 279 -2.74 14.29 10.01
C PHE A 279 -3.55 13.33 10.86
N SER A 280 -4.77 13.01 10.40
CA SER A 280 -5.62 12.03 11.07
C SER A 280 -6.56 11.34 10.10
N THR A 281 -7.18 10.24 10.55
CA THR A 281 -8.37 9.65 9.90
C THR A 281 -9.60 9.94 10.76
N ASP A 282 -10.79 9.78 10.21
CA ASP A 282 -12.02 9.97 10.98
C ASP A 282 -12.12 8.92 12.10
N PRO A 283 -12.61 9.27 13.30
CA PRO A 283 -12.83 8.30 14.37
C PRO A 283 -13.75 7.15 13.91
N GLY A 284 -13.27 5.91 14.02
CA GLY A 284 -14.02 4.73 13.59
C GLY A 284 -13.94 4.45 12.09
N ALA A 285 -13.09 5.15 11.33
CA ALA A 285 -12.79 4.81 9.95
C ALA A 285 -12.23 3.38 9.86
N SER A 286 -12.59 2.67 8.77
CA SER A 286 -12.09 1.33 8.48
C SER A 286 -10.61 1.33 8.05
N LEU A 287 -10.09 2.49 7.63
CA LEU A 287 -8.68 2.75 7.36
C LEU A 287 -8.16 3.76 8.39
N ASN A 288 -7.17 3.36 9.18
CA ASN A 288 -6.64 4.15 10.28
C ASN A 288 -5.19 4.55 10.01
N LEU A 289 -4.85 5.81 10.31
CA LEU A 289 -3.47 6.28 10.32
C LEU A 289 -2.72 5.69 11.52
N ILE A 290 -1.60 5.02 11.27
CA ILE A 290 -0.79 4.35 12.29
C ILE A 290 0.53 5.07 12.54
N ALA A 291 1.16 5.58 11.48
CA ALA A 291 2.43 6.29 11.58
C ALA A 291 2.61 7.31 10.45
N THR A 292 3.53 8.25 10.67
CA THR A 292 4.01 9.20 9.67
C THR A 292 5.53 9.21 9.63
N ASP A 293 6.08 9.55 8.47
CA ASP A 293 7.54 9.68 8.23
C ASP A 293 7.77 10.91 7.33
N PRO A 294 8.74 11.80 7.64
CA PRO A 294 9.86 11.66 8.58
C PRO A 294 9.58 12.01 10.05
N GLU A 295 8.47 12.68 10.36
CA GLU A 295 8.19 13.19 11.72
C GLU A 295 6.99 12.51 12.38
N VAL A 296 7.00 12.45 13.71
CA VAL A 296 5.84 12.06 14.53
C VAL A 296 4.98 13.31 14.73
N GLN A 297 3.66 13.17 14.60
CA GLN A 297 2.69 14.27 14.71
C GLN A 297 2.86 15.11 16.01
N PRO A 298 2.66 16.44 15.95
CA PRO A 298 2.42 17.21 14.74
C PRO A 298 3.68 17.41 13.90
N ILE A 299 3.48 17.63 12.60
CA ILE A 299 4.54 17.86 11.62
C ILE A 299 4.74 19.36 11.46
N SER A 300 5.97 19.83 11.67
CA SER A 300 6.28 21.26 11.52
C SER A 300 6.51 21.61 10.06
N LEU A 301 5.78 22.60 9.56
CA LEU A 301 5.93 23.12 8.20
C LEU A 301 6.55 24.52 8.26
N ALA A 302 7.82 24.62 7.84
CA ALA A 302 8.51 25.91 7.73
C ALA A 302 8.01 26.72 6.52
N PRO A 303 8.11 28.05 6.53
CA PRO A 303 7.64 28.89 5.42
C PRO A 303 8.44 28.67 4.13
N GLY A 304 7.76 28.67 2.99
CA GLY A 304 8.36 28.50 1.66
C GLY A 304 8.97 27.12 1.41
N THR A 305 8.50 26.09 2.10
CA THR A 305 9.02 24.71 1.96
C THR A 305 8.01 23.79 1.28
N ASN A 306 8.53 22.72 0.68
CA ASN A 306 7.74 21.58 0.22
C ASN A 306 8.23 20.34 0.97
N LEU A 307 7.37 19.74 1.79
CA LEU A 307 7.75 18.63 2.66
C LEU A 307 7.10 17.31 2.18
N PRO A 308 7.88 16.32 1.71
CA PRO A 308 7.34 15.00 1.41
C PRO A 308 7.03 14.24 2.70
N ILE A 309 5.83 13.66 2.80
CA ILE A 309 5.33 12.92 3.96
C ILE A 309 4.75 11.58 3.53
N SER A 310 5.14 10.53 4.23
CA SER A 310 4.50 9.21 4.12
C SER A 310 3.48 9.02 5.23
N LEU A 311 2.26 8.60 4.88
CA LEU A 311 1.20 8.21 5.80
C LEU A 311 1.03 6.69 5.77
N TYR A 312 1.41 6.02 6.84
CA TYR A 312 1.25 4.59 6.99
C TYR A 312 -0.10 4.27 7.61
N MET A 313 -0.94 3.56 6.85
CA MET A 313 -2.32 3.27 7.22
C MET A 313 -2.58 1.77 7.31
N LYS A 314 -3.56 1.40 8.12
CA LYS A 314 -3.96 0.01 8.35
C LYS A 314 -5.47 -0.13 8.39
N ALA A 315 -5.97 -1.22 7.82
CA ALA A 315 -7.35 -1.68 7.95
C ALA A 315 -7.40 -3.04 8.65
N GLU A 316 -8.59 -3.44 9.09
CA GLU A 316 -8.80 -4.79 9.64
C GLU A 316 -8.71 -5.88 8.57
N THR A 317 -9.20 -5.60 7.37
CA THR A 317 -9.19 -6.53 6.24
C THR A 317 -8.70 -5.83 4.98
N SER A 318 -7.83 -6.51 4.23
CA SER A 318 -7.25 -6.03 2.98
C SER A 318 -6.94 -7.19 2.03
N LEU A 319 -6.88 -6.90 0.74
CA LEU A 319 -6.54 -7.86 -0.31
C LEU A 319 -5.43 -7.27 -1.19
N LEU A 320 -4.26 -7.90 -1.18
CA LEU A 320 -3.21 -7.67 -2.17
C LEU A 320 -3.36 -8.72 -3.29
N LEU A 321 -3.92 -8.29 -4.41
CA LEU A 321 -4.10 -9.12 -5.59
C LEU A 321 -2.84 -9.04 -6.47
N THR A 322 -2.30 -10.18 -6.86
CA THR A 322 -1.25 -10.31 -7.88
C THR A 322 -1.84 -10.96 -9.12
N ILE A 323 -1.59 -10.38 -10.29
CA ILE A 323 -2.08 -10.87 -11.58
C ILE A 323 -0.90 -11.19 -12.46
N GLU A 324 -0.86 -12.42 -12.95
CA GLU A 324 0.24 -12.97 -13.74
C GLU A 324 -0.29 -13.76 -14.94
N ASP A 325 0.58 -13.94 -15.92
CA ASP A 325 0.36 -14.79 -17.07
C ASP A 325 0.35 -16.27 -16.65
N ASN A 326 -0.62 -17.05 -17.14
CA ASN A 326 -0.82 -18.43 -16.68
C ASN A 326 0.34 -19.37 -16.99
N LEU A 327 1.07 -19.13 -18.09
CA LEU A 327 2.15 -20.01 -18.54
C LEU A 327 3.52 -19.51 -18.08
N THR A 328 3.80 -18.24 -18.34
CA THR A 328 5.12 -17.66 -18.07
C THR A 328 5.30 -17.26 -16.60
N LEU A 329 4.18 -17.07 -15.88
CA LEU A 329 4.09 -16.47 -14.56
C LEU A 329 4.57 -15.02 -14.53
N GLU A 330 4.78 -14.36 -15.67
CA GLU A 330 5.20 -12.96 -15.71
C GLU A 330 4.08 -12.05 -15.21
N PRO A 331 4.41 -10.97 -14.46
CA PRO A 331 3.39 -10.07 -13.93
C PRO A 331 2.71 -9.31 -15.06
N ILE A 332 1.38 -9.15 -14.98
CA ILE A 332 0.62 -8.40 -15.98
C ILE A 332 0.45 -6.96 -15.49
N PHE A 333 1.20 -6.04 -16.10
CA PHE A 333 1.09 -4.61 -15.83
C PHE A 333 -0.23 -4.02 -16.36
N ALA A 334 -0.82 -3.08 -15.61
CA ALA A 334 -2.02 -2.34 -15.97
C ALA A 334 -3.25 -3.23 -16.28
N ALA A 335 -3.29 -4.46 -15.75
CA ALA A 335 -4.50 -5.26 -15.71
C ALA A 335 -5.54 -4.54 -14.84
N ARG A 336 -6.76 -4.41 -15.35
CA ARG A 336 -7.89 -3.82 -14.66
C ARG A 336 -8.55 -4.88 -13.78
N ALA A 337 -8.50 -4.68 -12.47
CA ALA A 337 -9.18 -5.51 -11.49
C ALA A 337 -10.37 -4.74 -10.89
N LYS A 338 -11.56 -5.30 -11.03
CA LYS A 338 -12.79 -4.80 -10.40
C LYS A 338 -13.16 -5.74 -9.25
N LEU A 339 -13.18 -5.21 -8.03
CA LEU A 339 -13.63 -5.94 -6.84
C LEU A 339 -14.96 -5.35 -6.37
N SER A 340 -15.97 -6.19 -6.19
CA SER A 340 -17.32 -5.72 -5.85
C SER A 340 -18.06 -6.64 -4.89
N ASN A 341 -18.87 -6.04 -4.02
CA ASN A 341 -19.83 -6.72 -3.16
C ASN A 341 -21.09 -5.85 -3.04
N SER A 342 -22.22 -6.33 -3.57
CA SER A 342 -23.48 -5.59 -3.59
C SER A 342 -24.15 -5.43 -2.23
N GLU A 343 -23.93 -6.39 -1.30
CA GLU A 343 -24.51 -6.34 0.04
C GLU A 343 -23.84 -5.26 0.90
N LEU A 344 -22.54 -5.07 0.71
CA LEU A 344 -21.75 -4.04 1.37
C LEU A 344 -21.75 -2.70 0.61
N GLY A 345 -22.30 -2.66 -0.60
CA GLY A 345 -22.24 -1.48 -1.48
C GLY A 345 -20.81 -1.15 -1.93
N TYR A 346 -19.91 -2.13 -1.94
CA TYR A 346 -18.51 -1.96 -2.35
C TYR A 346 -18.37 -2.19 -3.85
N ASP A 347 -17.79 -1.23 -4.57
CA ASP A 347 -17.42 -1.35 -5.99
C ASP A 347 -16.17 -0.50 -6.25
N ALA A 348 -15.03 -1.15 -6.42
CA ALA A 348 -13.75 -0.51 -6.66
C ALA A 348 -13.04 -1.12 -7.88
N ILE A 349 -12.35 -0.26 -8.62
CA ILE A 349 -11.54 -0.65 -9.78
C ILE A 349 -10.13 -0.13 -9.56
N LEU A 350 -9.16 -1.03 -9.59
CA LEU A 350 -7.75 -0.72 -9.55
C LEU A 350 -7.03 -1.30 -10.77
N SER A 351 -5.87 -0.73 -11.10
CA SER A 351 -4.96 -1.27 -12.10
C SER A 351 -3.72 -1.83 -11.41
N THR A 352 -3.18 -2.91 -11.94
CA THR A 352 -1.95 -3.51 -11.41
C THR A 352 -0.72 -2.67 -11.73
N ASN A 353 0.24 -2.64 -10.80
CA ASN A 353 1.57 -2.05 -10.99
C ASN A 353 2.50 -2.97 -11.80
N GLU A 354 3.77 -2.57 -11.98
CA GLU A 354 4.76 -3.31 -12.78
C GLU A 354 5.04 -4.73 -12.23
N SER A 355 4.79 -4.95 -10.94
CA SER A 355 4.84 -6.26 -10.29
C SER A 355 3.54 -7.06 -10.42
N GLY A 356 2.56 -6.57 -11.18
CA GLY A 356 1.27 -7.22 -11.36
C GLY A 356 0.33 -7.06 -10.16
N GLN A 357 0.60 -6.13 -9.24
CA GLN A 357 -0.10 -6.02 -7.96
C GLN A 357 -1.12 -4.89 -7.91
N ALA A 358 -2.28 -5.14 -7.30
CA ALA A 358 -3.31 -4.16 -6.96
C ALA A 358 -3.77 -4.37 -5.51
N TYR A 359 -3.81 -3.30 -4.71
CA TYR A 359 -4.11 -3.37 -3.28
C TYR A 359 -5.48 -2.79 -2.93
N PHE A 360 -6.42 -3.66 -2.59
CA PHE A 360 -7.77 -3.29 -2.16
C PHE A 360 -7.83 -3.17 -0.64
N ILE A 361 -8.04 -1.94 -0.17
CA ILE A 361 -8.10 -1.58 1.24
C ILE A 361 -8.90 -0.26 1.38
N PRO A 362 -9.67 -0.06 2.47
CA PRO A 362 -10.10 -1.06 3.45
C PRO A 362 -11.20 -1.97 2.89
N LEU A 363 -11.26 -3.19 3.41
CA LEU A 363 -12.33 -4.16 3.14
C LEU A 363 -13.03 -4.58 4.44
N THR A 364 -14.22 -5.14 4.31
CA THR A 364 -14.92 -5.88 5.37
C THR A 364 -14.82 -7.38 5.09
N THR A 365 -14.73 -8.21 6.12
CA THR A 365 -14.72 -9.67 5.95
C THR A 365 -15.97 -10.15 5.22
N ALA A 366 -15.81 -10.63 3.98
CA ALA A 366 -16.90 -11.09 3.12
C ALA A 366 -16.35 -11.79 1.87
N THR A 367 -17.25 -12.39 1.09
CA THR A 367 -16.96 -12.82 -0.28
C THR A 367 -17.19 -11.67 -1.26
N TYR A 368 -16.24 -11.41 -2.15
CA TYR A 368 -16.32 -10.39 -3.18
C TYR A 368 -16.31 -11.05 -4.56
N ASN A 369 -17.00 -10.43 -5.52
CA ASN A 369 -16.86 -10.78 -6.93
C ASN A 369 -15.66 -10.01 -7.50
N LEU A 370 -14.76 -10.74 -8.15
CA LEU A 370 -13.56 -10.22 -8.78
C LEU A 370 -13.67 -10.43 -10.30
N GLU A 371 -13.59 -9.34 -11.05
CA GLU A 371 -13.50 -9.34 -12.51
C GLU A 371 -12.15 -8.75 -12.94
N ILE A 372 -11.42 -9.45 -13.79
CA ILE A 372 -10.10 -9.03 -14.26
C ILE A 372 -10.10 -8.96 -15.80
N GLN A 373 -9.58 -7.85 -16.31
CA GLN A 373 -9.41 -7.59 -17.73
C GLN A 373 -7.99 -7.08 -18.02
N ALA A 374 -7.32 -7.67 -19.00
CA ALA A 374 -6.05 -7.17 -19.50
C ALA A 374 -5.99 -7.31 -21.03
N PRO A 375 -5.40 -6.35 -21.77
CA PRO A 375 -5.22 -6.47 -23.20
C PRO A 375 -4.44 -7.74 -23.57
N GLY A 376 -4.97 -8.53 -24.50
CA GLY A 376 -4.36 -9.80 -24.92
C GLY A 376 -4.68 -11.01 -24.03
N TYR A 377 -5.51 -10.84 -23.00
CA TYR A 377 -5.90 -11.90 -22.07
C TYR A 377 -7.41 -12.12 -22.05
N LEU A 378 -7.82 -13.36 -21.79
CA LEU A 378 -9.22 -13.68 -21.55
C LEU A 378 -9.71 -12.98 -20.27
N THR A 379 -10.95 -12.50 -20.29
CA THR A 379 -11.57 -11.92 -19.09
C THR A 379 -11.88 -13.03 -18.09
N THR A 380 -11.41 -12.84 -16.86
CA THR A 380 -11.64 -13.79 -15.76
C THR A 380 -12.62 -13.19 -14.76
N THR A 381 -13.61 -13.98 -14.34
CA THR A 381 -14.53 -13.61 -13.26
C THR A 381 -14.57 -14.72 -12.23
N THR A 382 -14.34 -14.39 -10.96
CA THR A 382 -14.31 -15.34 -9.85
C THR A 382 -14.85 -14.70 -8.56
N GLN A 383 -14.88 -15.47 -7.48
CA GLN A 383 -15.19 -14.99 -6.14
C GLN A 383 -14.01 -15.23 -5.22
N VAL A 384 -13.74 -14.27 -4.34
CA VAL A 384 -12.67 -14.36 -3.32
C VAL A 384 -13.26 -14.05 -1.95
N PHE A 385 -13.00 -14.93 -0.97
CA PHE A 385 -13.38 -14.70 0.42
C PHE A 385 -12.25 -14.00 1.16
N VAL A 386 -12.46 -12.73 1.50
CA VAL A 386 -11.44 -11.89 2.14
C VAL A 386 -11.70 -11.77 3.63
N SER A 387 -10.67 -12.02 4.44
CA SER A 387 -10.67 -11.85 5.89
C SER A 387 -9.25 -11.57 6.40
N GLY A 388 -9.07 -10.50 7.18
CA GLY A 388 -7.74 -10.07 7.58
C GLY A 388 -6.90 -9.58 6.39
N ASP A 389 -5.58 -9.61 6.54
CA ASP A 389 -4.64 -9.26 5.46
C ASP A 389 -4.37 -10.48 4.57
N GLN A 390 -4.90 -10.46 3.35
CA GLN A 390 -4.75 -11.55 2.38
C GLN A 390 -3.93 -11.17 1.15
N ILE A 391 -3.24 -12.17 0.62
CA ILE A 391 -2.59 -12.14 -0.69
C ILE A 391 -3.34 -13.15 -1.54
N GLU A 392 -3.69 -12.77 -2.77
CA GLU A 392 -4.33 -13.66 -3.74
C GLU A 392 -3.59 -13.52 -5.07
N ILE A 393 -3.33 -14.66 -5.74
CA ILE A 393 -2.66 -14.69 -7.03
C ILE A 393 -3.64 -15.24 -8.06
N ILE A 394 -3.91 -14.46 -9.12
CA ILE A 394 -4.76 -14.88 -10.23
C ILE A 394 -3.96 -14.92 -11.52
N ARG A 395 -4.04 -16.08 -12.18
CA ARG A 395 -3.43 -16.31 -13.48
C ARG A 395 -4.42 -16.07 -14.60
N LEU A 396 -3.99 -15.37 -15.65
CA LEU A 396 -4.79 -15.11 -16.83
C LEU A 396 -4.29 -15.92 -18.03
N GLU A 397 -5.24 -16.49 -18.77
CA GLU A 397 -5.00 -17.15 -20.04
C GLU A 397 -4.88 -16.11 -21.17
N GLN A 398 -3.85 -16.22 -21.99
CA GLN A 398 -3.67 -15.34 -23.15
C GLN A 398 -4.70 -15.67 -24.25
N ILE A 399 -5.15 -14.67 -24.99
CA ILE A 399 -5.98 -14.87 -26.18
C ILE A 399 -5.08 -15.35 -27.32
N GLU A 400 -5.41 -16.50 -27.92
CA GLU A 400 -4.73 -17.03 -29.12
C GLU A 400 -4.83 -16.12 -30.35
#